data_AF-A0A6L9QGS1-F1
#
_entry.id   AF-A0A6L9QGS1-F1
#
_cell.length_a   1.000
_cell.length_b   1.000
_cell.length_c   1.000
_cell.angle_alpha   90.00
_cell.angle_beta   90.00
_cell.angle_gamma   90.00
#
_symmetry.space_group_name_H-M   'P 1'
#
loop_
_entity.id
_entity.type
_entity.pdbx_description
1 polymer ?
#
loop_
_entity_poly.entity_id
_entity_poly.type
_entity_poly.pdbx_seq_one_letter_code
_entity_poly.pdbx_strand_id
1 'polypeptide(L)'
;MRIPGPDVRVRTTVLTVPACVLVVVAGMLVLKGMYDWSGRPAHAEVRPFQHDRVVVYLAAGAVAAGALLFLLAGERGPALAVLATALVPVVLIAPGLARDATAFLPCLITVPVGAAMALRTLLMPKTPVTLLAVATFAVVAVAGSLLLAAVSDAVPFMSSFSEEEARRQASARLVAGLAGLVLAAAPVLLLLAGHRVAAALTAPFALAALVTAVDTRTLAPWAAFAVAGPPAMGASVHVLFTDR
;
A
#
# COMPACT_ATOMS: atom_id res chain seq x y z
N MET A 1 34.88 -15.12 -7.57
CA MET A 1 33.48 -14.89 -8.02
C MET A 1 33.22 -15.71 -9.26
N ARG A 2 32.34 -16.73 -9.23
CA ARG A 2 31.97 -17.50 -10.43
C ARG A 2 31.00 -16.66 -11.27
N ILE A 3 31.37 -16.37 -12.51
CA ILE A 3 30.46 -15.77 -13.49
C ILE A 3 29.36 -16.80 -13.76
N PRO A 4 28.08 -16.49 -13.52
CA PRO A 4 27.00 -17.43 -13.82
C PRO A 4 26.99 -17.74 -15.31
N GLY A 5 26.88 -19.03 -15.64
CA GLY A 5 26.86 -19.52 -17.02
C GLY A 5 25.72 -18.90 -17.85
N PRO A 6 25.86 -18.92 -19.19
CA PRO A 6 24.91 -18.29 -20.12
C PRO A 6 23.45 -18.74 -19.88
N ASP A 7 23.23 -20.01 -19.53
CA ASP A 7 21.88 -20.56 -19.29
C ASP A 7 21.16 -19.94 -18.09
N VAL A 8 21.90 -19.58 -17.03
CA VAL A 8 21.31 -18.94 -15.84
C VAL A 8 20.86 -17.53 -16.18
N ARG A 9 21.66 -16.77 -16.95
CA ARG A 9 21.29 -15.42 -17.38
C ARG A 9 20.06 -15.44 -18.27
N VAL A 10 20.02 -16.32 -19.27
CA VAL A 10 18.88 -16.46 -20.19
C VAL A 10 17.60 -16.81 -19.41
N ARG A 11 17.68 -17.76 -18.46
CA ARG A 11 16.52 -18.16 -17.64
C ARG A 11 15.98 -17.03 -16.75
N THR A 12 16.85 -16.21 -16.15
CA THR A 12 16.41 -15.01 -15.42
C THR A 12 15.70 -14.01 -16.33
N THR A 13 16.28 -13.69 -17.49
CA THR A 13 15.70 -12.68 -18.40
C THR A 13 14.36 -13.13 -18.99
N VAL A 14 14.22 -14.43 -19.28
CA VAL A 14 12.97 -15.02 -19.78
C VAL A 14 11.82 -14.90 -18.79
N LEU A 15 12.10 -14.84 -17.48
CA LEU A 15 11.08 -14.71 -16.44
C LEU A 15 10.87 -13.26 -15.97
N THR A 16 11.91 -12.44 -15.93
CA THR A 16 11.81 -11.05 -15.43
C THR A 16 11.10 -10.10 -16.39
N VAL A 17 11.22 -10.30 -17.71
CA VAL A 17 10.49 -9.51 -18.72
C VAL A 17 8.98 -9.70 -18.60
N PRO A 18 8.41 -10.94 -18.68
CA PRO A 18 6.97 -11.13 -18.55
C PRO A 18 6.47 -10.76 -17.16
N ALA A 19 7.28 -10.97 -16.11
CA ALA A 19 6.95 -10.47 -14.76
C ALA A 19 6.75 -8.95 -14.75
N CYS A 20 7.68 -8.21 -15.34
CA CYS A 20 7.61 -6.75 -15.42
C CYS A 20 6.38 -6.28 -16.21
N VAL A 21 6.11 -6.90 -17.37
CA VAL A 21 4.92 -6.60 -18.17
C VAL A 21 3.64 -6.85 -17.38
N LEU A 22 3.53 -7.99 -16.69
CA LEU A 22 2.38 -8.30 -15.84
C LEU A 22 2.17 -7.25 -14.76
N VAL A 23 3.22 -6.87 -14.03
CA VAL A 23 3.13 -5.89 -12.94
C VAL A 23 2.70 -4.52 -13.47
N VAL A 24 3.30 -4.04 -14.56
CA VAL A 24 3.01 -2.71 -15.11
C VAL A 24 1.60 -2.65 -15.71
N VAL A 25 1.26 -3.60 -16.58
CA VAL A 25 -0.05 -3.61 -17.27
C VAL A 25 -1.17 -3.86 -16.27
N ALA A 26 -1.02 -4.86 -15.40
CA ALA A 26 -2.05 -5.14 -14.40
C ALA A 26 -2.13 -4.05 -13.34
N GLY A 27 -1.01 -3.41 -12.97
CA GLY A 27 -1.02 -2.23 -12.09
C GLY A 27 -1.85 -1.08 -12.68
N MET A 28 -1.76 -0.82 -13.98
CA MET A 28 -2.61 0.18 -14.64
C MET A 28 -4.10 -0.22 -14.62
N LEU A 29 -4.40 -1.52 -14.75
CA LEU A 29 -5.77 -2.03 -14.60
C LEU A 29 -6.29 -1.90 -13.16
N VAL A 30 -5.44 -2.08 -12.15
CA VAL A 30 -5.78 -1.77 -10.74
C VAL A 30 -6.14 -0.30 -10.62
N LEU A 31 -5.29 0.62 -11.09
CA LEU A 31 -5.56 2.06 -11.01
C LEU A 31 -6.87 2.44 -11.70
N LYS A 32 -7.10 1.91 -12.91
CA LYS A 32 -8.35 2.12 -13.63
C LYS A 32 -9.56 1.60 -12.85
N GLY A 33 -9.52 0.36 -12.37
CA GLY A 33 -10.62 -0.22 -11.60
C GLY A 33 -10.90 0.55 -10.31
N MET A 34 -9.85 1.02 -9.62
CA MET A 34 -9.99 1.88 -8.44
C MET A 34 -10.57 3.25 -8.77
N TYR A 35 -10.20 3.84 -9.92
CA TYR A 35 -10.75 5.10 -10.40
C TYR A 35 -12.25 4.96 -10.74
N ASP A 36 -12.60 3.95 -11.54
CA ASP A 36 -13.98 3.65 -11.92
C ASP A 36 -14.86 3.37 -10.68
N TRP A 37 -14.29 2.72 -9.67
CA TRP A 37 -14.95 2.49 -8.38
C TRP A 37 -15.14 3.78 -7.58
N SER A 38 -14.15 4.69 -7.57
CA SER A 38 -14.22 5.96 -6.83
C SER A 38 -15.37 6.88 -7.30
N GLY A 39 -15.81 6.73 -8.56
CA GLY A 39 -16.95 7.46 -9.13
C GLY A 39 -18.35 6.89 -8.82
N ARG A 40 -18.48 5.79 -8.05
CA ARG A 40 -19.77 5.13 -7.77
C ARG A 40 -20.08 5.07 -6.25
N PRO A 41 -20.58 6.17 -5.64
CA PRO A 41 -20.64 6.31 -4.18
C PRO A 41 -21.84 5.65 -3.47
N ALA A 42 -22.56 4.70 -4.08
CA ALA A 42 -23.71 4.10 -3.39
C ALA A 42 -23.96 2.65 -3.81
N HIS A 43 -24.22 1.78 -2.84
CA HIS A 43 -24.68 0.38 -2.96
C HIS A 43 -23.62 -0.74 -3.03
N ALA A 44 -22.34 -0.46 -2.74
CA ALA A 44 -21.30 -1.49 -2.73
C ALA A 44 -21.49 -2.59 -1.65
N GLU A 45 -22.29 -2.32 -0.61
CA GLU A 45 -22.66 -3.30 0.42
C GLU A 45 -23.68 -4.35 -0.08
N VAL A 46 -24.45 -4.04 -1.12
CA VAL A 46 -25.53 -4.93 -1.59
C VAL A 46 -25.04 -5.95 -2.62
N ARG A 47 -23.85 -5.74 -3.21
CA ARG A 47 -23.29 -6.61 -4.26
C ARG A 47 -21.76 -6.68 -4.17
N PRO A 48 -21.18 -7.61 -3.39
CA PRO A 48 -19.72 -7.72 -3.21
C PRO A 48 -18.96 -8.03 -4.52
N PHE A 49 -19.64 -8.58 -5.54
CA PHE A 49 -19.08 -8.92 -6.86
C PHE A 49 -19.45 -7.94 -7.98
N GLN A 50 -19.64 -6.65 -7.70
CA GLN A 50 -19.76 -5.66 -8.78
C GLN A 50 -18.55 -5.74 -9.73
N HIS A 51 -18.81 -5.62 -11.03
CA HIS A 51 -17.85 -5.82 -12.13
C HIS A 51 -16.51 -5.11 -11.89
N ASP A 52 -16.55 -3.89 -11.34
CA ASP A 52 -15.36 -3.07 -11.11
C ASP A 52 -14.44 -3.63 -10.00
N ARG A 53 -15.00 -4.24 -8.94
CA ARG A 53 -14.19 -4.92 -7.89
C ARG A 53 -13.53 -6.18 -8.42
N VAL A 54 -14.23 -6.93 -9.28
CA VAL A 54 -13.68 -8.13 -9.92
C VAL A 54 -12.46 -7.78 -10.78
N VAL A 55 -12.51 -6.67 -11.52
CA VAL A 55 -11.36 -6.18 -12.30
C VAL A 55 -10.18 -5.86 -11.39
N VAL A 56 -10.39 -5.19 -10.25
CA VAL A 56 -9.30 -4.89 -9.31
C VAL A 56 -8.70 -6.15 -8.70
N TYR A 57 -9.52 -7.12 -8.29
CA TYR A 57 -9.02 -8.39 -7.74
C TYR A 57 -8.25 -9.22 -8.78
N LEU A 58 -8.74 -9.31 -10.02
CA LEU A 58 -8.05 -10.00 -11.10
C LEU A 58 -6.74 -9.31 -11.48
N ALA A 59 -6.76 -7.98 -11.56
CA ALA A 59 -5.58 -7.19 -11.85
C ALA A 59 -4.52 -7.33 -10.72
N ALA A 60 -4.93 -7.24 -9.45
CA ALA A 60 -4.04 -7.50 -8.32
C ALA A 60 -3.49 -8.94 -8.34
N GLY A 61 -4.31 -9.93 -8.72
CA GLY A 61 -3.88 -11.31 -8.94
C GLY A 61 -2.81 -11.44 -10.03
N ALA A 62 -2.94 -10.68 -11.13
CA ALA A 62 -1.94 -10.62 -12.18
C ALA A 62 -0.63 -9.93 -11.73
N VAL A 63 -0.71 -8.88 -10.91
CA VAL A 63 0.48 -8.28 -10.26
C VAL A 63 1.16 -9.30 -9.34
N ALA A 64 0.40 -10.06 -8.56
CA ALA A 64 0.92 -11.13 -7.69
C ALA A 64 1.54 -12.28 -8.50
N ALA A 65 0.99 -12.62 -9.67
CA ALA A 65 1.62 -13.56 -10.59
C ALA A 65 2.96 -13.04 -11.12
N GLY A 66 3.06 -11.74 -11.41
CA GLY A 66 4.34 -11.09 -11.73
C GLY A 66 5.35 -11.19 -10.59
N ALA A 67 4.93 -10.97 -9.34
CA ALA A 67 5.77 -11.18 -8.16
C ALA A 67 6.25 -12.64 -8.04
N LEU A 68 5.37 -13.62 -8.30
CA LEU A 68 5.75 -15.03 -8.31
C LEU A 68 6.82 -15.33 -9.37
N LEU A 69 6.70 -14.74 -10.57
CA LEU A 69 7.73 -14.91 -11.61
C LEU A 69 9.07 -14.30 -11.20
N PHE A 70 9.09 -13.14 -10.52
CA PHE A 70 10.31 -12.60 -9.93
C PHE A 70 10.91 -13.54 -8.87
N LEU A 71 10.06 -14.13 -8.02
CA LEU A 71 10.50 -15.11 -7.03
C LEU A 71 11.15 -16.34 -7.70
N LEU A 72 10.52 -16.86 -8.77
CA LEU A 72 11.04 -18.00 -9.55
C LEU A 72 12.33 -17.65 -10.31
N ALA A 73 12.52 -16.38 -10.67
CA ALA A 73 13.78 -15.86 -11.22
C ALA A 73 14.88 -15.67 -10.16
N GLY A 74 14.56 -15.84 -8.86
CA GLY A 74 15.50 -15.68 -7.75
C GLY A 74 15.52 -14.29 -7.12
N GLU A 75 14.64 -13.39 -7.54
CA GLU A 75 14.57 -11.99 -7.10
C GLU A 75 13.59 -11.84 -5.93
N ARG A 76 13.95 -12.45 -4.78
CA ARG A 76 13.05 -12.56 -3.60
C ARG A 76 12.62 -11.20 -3.04
N GLY A 77 13.55 -10.26 -2.90
CA GLY A 77 13.28 -8.94 -2.34
C GLY A 77 12.29 -8.14 -3.20
N PRO A 78 12.58 -7.97 -4.51
CA PRO A 78 11.63 -7.34 -5.44
C PRO A 78 10.28 -8.05 -5.54
N ALA A 79 10.25 -9.39 -5.51
CA ALA A 79 9.01 -10.14 -5.50
C ALA A 79 8.12 -9.77 -4.30
N LEU A 80 8.69 -9.70 -3.10
CA LEU A 80 7.94 -9.32 -1.89
C LEU A 80 7.49 -7.85 -1.93
N ALA A 81 8.33 -6.95 -2.45
CA ALA A 81 7.98 -5.54 -2.61
C ALA A 81 6.79 -5.36 -3.58
N VAL A 82 6.83 -6.02 -4.74
CA VAL A 82 5.73 -6.00 -5.72
C VAL A 82 4.47 -6.61 -5.12
N LEU A 83 4.58 -7.73 -4.41
CA LEU A 83 3.43 -8.35 -3.75
C LEU A 83 2.77 -7.40 -2.74
N ALA A 84 3.56 -6.67 -1.95
CA ALA A 84 3.03 -5.68 -1.01
C ALA A 84 2.17 -4.61 -1.71
N THR A 85 2.57 -4.17 -2.91
CA THR A 85 1.80 -3.20 -3.70
C THR A 85 0.50 -3.76 -4.28
N ALA A 86 0.42 -5.07 -4.52
CA ALA A 86 -0.81 -5.72 -4.96
C ALA A 86 -1.84 -5.88 -3.81
N LEU A 87 -1.37 -5.97 -2.56
CA LEU A 87 -2.24 -6.18 -1.40
C LEU A 87 -3.03 -4.93 -1.02
N VAL A 88 -2.42 -3.74 -1.14
CA VAL A 88 -3.06 -2.46 -0.77
C VAL A 88 -4.43 -2.24 -1.42
N PRO A 89 -4.58 -2.29 -2.76
CA PRO A 89 -5.89 -2.11 -3.40
C PRO A 89 -6.90 -3.17 -2.96
N VAL A 90 -6.47 -4.43 -2.82
CA VAL A 90 -7.32 -5.57 -2.41
C VAL A 90 -7.89 -5.38 -1.01
N VAL A 91 -7.05 -4.95 -0.06
CA VAL A 91 -7.45 -4.68 1.32
C VAL A 91 -8.43 -3.51 1.38
N LEU A 92 -8.19 -2.46 0.58
CA LEU A 92 -9.03 -1.26 0.61
C LEU A 92 -10.42 -1.48 0.02
N ILE A 93 -10.56 -2.32 -1.01
CA ILE A 93 -11.89 -2.64 -1.57
C ILE A 93 -12.57 -3.81 -0.88
N ALA A 94 -11.91 -4.43 0.12
CA ALA A 94 -12.46 -5.55 0.84
C ALA A 94 -13.77 -5.13 1.54
N PRO A 95 -14.83 -5.96 1.43
CA PRO A 95 -16.10 -5.63 2.04
C PRO A 95 -15.95 -5.46 3.56
N GLY A 96 -16.40 -4.31 4.06
CA GLY A 96 -16.39 -3.99 5.50
C GLY A 96 -15.21 -3.13 5.98
N LEU A 97 -14.22 -2.79 5.13
CA LEU A 97 -13.06 -1.98 5.53
C LEU A 97 -13.07 -0.54 5.03
N ALA A 98 -13.51 -0.27 3.81
CA ALA A 98 -13.70 1.09 3.31
C ALA A 98 -14.96 1.17 2.44
N ARG A 99 -15.81 2.17 2.71
CA ARG A 99 -17.06 2.39 1.94
C ARG A 99 -16.91 3.49 0.86
N ASP A 100 -15.84 4.28 0.92
CA ASP A 100 -15.69 5.52 0.15
C ASP A 100 -14.52 5.58 -0.85
N ALA A 101 -14.60 6.59 -1.73
CA ALA A 101 -13.70 6.94 -2.83
C ALA A 101 -12.22 7.18 -2.46
N THR A 102 -11.87 7.24 -1.17
CA THR A 102 -10.52 7.55 -0.69
C THR A 102 -9.52 6.41 -0.86
N ALA A 103 -9.99 5.21 -1.23
CA ALA A 103 -9.12 4.08 -1.56
C ALA A 103 -8.27 4.29 -2.83
N PHE A 104 -8.63 5.24 -3.70
CA PHE A 104 -7.88 5.53 -4.92
C PHE A 104 -6.52 6.20 -4.63
N LEU A 105 -6.46 7.10 -3.66
CA LEU A 105 -5.27 7.90 -3.32
C LEU A 105 -4.05 7.03 -2.94
N PRO A 106 -4.16 6.01 -2.08
CA PRO A 106 -3.04 5.14 -1.78
C PRO A 106 -2.59 4.29 -2.96
N CYS A 107 -3.50 3.94 -3.87
CA CYS A 107 -3.20 3.18 -5.08
C CYS A 107 -2.32 3.99 -6.05
N LEU A 108 -2.53 5.31 -6.14
CA LEU A 108 -1.69 6.22 -6.94
C LEU A 108 -0.22 6.23 -6.50
N ILE A 109 0.09 5.86 -5.26
CA ILE A 109 1.46 5.81 -4.77
C ILE A 109 2.00 4.37 -4.86
N THR A 110 1.24 3.40 -4.39
CA THR A 110 1.71 2.01 -4.26
C THR A 110 1.89 1.30 -5.59
N VAL A 111 1.01 1.52 -6.57
CA VAL A 111 1.12 0.90 -7.90
C VAL A 111 2.39 1.37 -8.64
N PRO A 112 2.71 2.68 -8.73
CA PRO A 112 3.97 3.12 -9.32
C PRO A 112 5.22 2.58 -8.61
N VAL A 113 5.19 2.41 -7.29
CA VAL A 113 6.31 1.80 -6.55
C VAL A 113 6.51 0.35 -6.98
N GLY A 114 5.44 -0.42 -7.15
CA GLY A 114 5.49 -1.80 -7.63
C GLY A 114 6.04 -1.88 -9.05
N ALA A 115 5.57 -1.00 -9.95
CA ALA A 115 6.08 -0.88 -11.30
C ALA A 115 7.58 -0.50 -11.31
N ALA A 116 7.98 0.51 -10.55
CA ALA A 116 9.36 0.94 -10.44
C ALA A 116 10.27 -0.18 -9.92
N MET A 117 9.81 -0.97 -8.95
CA MET A 117 10.55 -2.14 -8.47
C MET A 117 10.67 -3.24 -9.53
N ALA A 118 9.59 -3.50 -10.27
CA ALA A 118 9.60 -4.46 -11.38
C ALA A 118 10.57 -4.02 -12.51
N LEU A 119 10.52 -2.75 -12.91
CA LEU A 119 11.47 -2.18 -13.88
C LEU A 119 12.90 -2.23 -13.37
N ARG A 120 13.13 -1.88 -12.10
CA ARG A 120 14.46 -1.98 -11.48
C ARG A 120 14.99 -3.41 -11.56
N THR A 121 14.15 -4.40 -11.29
CA THR A 121 14.55 -5.82 -11.33
C THR A 121 14.93 -6.27 -12.74
N LEU A 122 14.25 -5.72 -13.76
CA LEU A 122 14.58 -5.93 -15.16
C LEU A 122 15.92 -5.26 -15.55
N LEU A 123 16.14 -4.02 -15.12
CA LEU A 123 17.31 -3.20 -15.50
C LEU A 123 18.57 -3.53 -14.68
N MET A 124 18.41 -3.90 -13.42
CA MET A 124 19.48 -4.16 -12.46
C MET A 124 19.18 -5.42 -11.63
N PRO A 125 19.21 -6.61 -12.27
CA PRO A 125 18.92 -7.87 -11.60
C PRO A 125 19.95 -8.16 -10.49
N LYS A 126 19.52 -8.90 -9.46
CA LYS A 126 20.29 -9.29 -8.28
C LYS A 126 20.69 -8.14 -7.36
N THR A 127 20.09 -6.96 -7.50
CA THR A 127 20.24 -5.93 -6.48
C THR A 127 19.43 -6.33 -5.25
N PRO A 128 20.07 -6.47 -4.07
CA PRO A 128 19.34 -6.88 -2.87
C PRO A 128 18.32 -5.81 -2.48
N VAL A 129 17.17 -6.28 -2.01
CA VAL A 129 16.17 -5.48 -1.30
C VAL A 129 15.96 -6.18 0.03
N THR A 130 16.20 -5.46 1.13
CA THR A 130 16.15 -6.06 2.46
C THR A 130 14.70 -6.37 2.84
N LEU A 131 14.50 -7.47 3.57
CA LEU A 131 13.16 -7.84 4.08
C LEU A 131 12.58 -6.75 4.98
N LEU A 132 13.44 -6.04 5.70
CA LEU A 132 13.04 -5.00 6.63
C LEU A 132 12.57 -3.74 5.90
N ALA A 133 13.22 -3.35 4.80
CA ALA A 133 12.73 -2.28 3.93
C ALA A 133 11.35 -2.63 3.32
N VAL A 134 11.17 -3.87 2.85
CA VAL A 134 9.88 -4.35 2.34
C VAL A 134 8.81 -4.35 3.43
N ALA A 135 9.13 -4.86 4.62
CA ALA A 135 8.20 -4.91 5.74
C ALA A 135 7.79 -3.50 6.19
N THR A 136 8.74 -2.57 6.27
CA THR A 136 8.47 -1.16 6.61
C THR A 136 7.54 -0.53 5.57
N PHE A 137 7.86 -0.70 4.28
CA PHE A 137 7.01 -0.20 3.20
C PHE A 137 5.61 -0.79 3.26
N ALA A 138 5.48 -2.11 3.45
CA ALA A 138 4.18 -2.78 3.55
C ALA A 138 3.37 -2.26 4.74
N VAL A 139 4.00 -2.08 5.90
CA VAL A 139 3.37 -1.52 7.11
C VAL A 139 2.87 -0.10 6.84
N VAL A 140 3.74 0.78 6.34
CA VAL A 140 3.39 2.20 6.08
C VAL A 140 2.31 2.30 5.01
N ALA A 141 2.43 1.54 3.92
CA ALA A 141 1.48 1.56 2.83
C ALA A 141 0.11 1.03 3.27
N VAL A 142 0.04 -0.15 3.89
CA VAL A 142 -1.25 -0.76 4.27
C VAL A 142 -1.89 -0.01 5.43
N ALA A 143 -1.17 0.17 6.54
CA ALA A 143 -1.74 0.83 7.71
C ALA A 143 -1.99 2.32 7.48
N GLY A 144 -1.14 2.99 6.69
CA GLY A 144 -1.40 4.37 6.27
C GLY A 144 -2.64 4.51 5.39
N SER A 145 -2.88 3.55 4.49
CA SER A 145 -4.10 3.53 3.67
C SER A 145 -5.36 3.31 4.51
N LEU A 146 -5.30 2.38 5.47
CA LEU A 146 -6.39 2.13 6.41
C LEU A 146 -6.67 3.34 7.31
N LEU A 147 -5.61 4.03 7.74
CA LEU A 147 -5.75 5.27 8.51
C LEU A 147 -6.44 6.36 7.67
N LEU A 148 -6.07 6.53 6.40
CA LEU A 148 -6.73 7.50 5.52
C LEU A 148 -8.22 7.21 5.34
N ALA A 149 -8.57 5.93 5.11
CA ALA A 149 -9.96 5.49 5.04
C ALA A 149 -10.70 5.78 6.35
N ALA A 150 -10.10 5.44 7.49
CA ALA A 150 -10.67 5.68 8.81
C ALA A 150 -10.85 7.18 9.13
N VAL A 151 -9.92 8.05 8.75
CA VAL A 151 -10.06 9.51 8.88
C VAL A 151 -11.27 10.01 8.08
N SER A 152 -11.47 9.46 6.88
CA SER A 152 -12.58 9.82 6.00
C SER A 152 -13.93 9.45 6.62
N ASP A 153 -14.04 8.25 7.19
CA ASP A 153 -15.27 7.76 7.82
C ASP A 153 -15.52 8.40 9.20
N ALA A 154 -14.47 8.76 9.93
CA ALA A 154 -14.56 9.33 11.28
C ALA A 154 -14.93 10.83 11.29
N VAL A 155 -14.54 11.59 10.25
CA VAL A 155 -14.73 13.05 10.15
C VAL A 155 -15.56 13.40 8.89
N PRO A 156 -16.89 13.13 8.88
CA PRO A 156 -17.72 13.45 7.73
C PRO A 156 -17.91 14.96 7.55
N PHE A 157 -17.82 15.44 6.30
CA PHE A 157 -17.95 16.86 5.93
C PHE A 157 -19.39 17.41 5.97
N MET A 158 -20.42 16.56 6.05
CA MET A 158 -21.82 16.95 6.21
C MET A 158 -22.53 16.02 7.19
N SER A 159 -23.15 16.58 8.23
CA SER A 159 -23.82 15.82 9.29
C SER A 159 -25.30 15.63 9.02
N SER A 160 -25.73 14.39 8.84
CA SER A 160 -27.07 13.94 9.25
C SER A 160 -26.90 13.01 10.44
N PHE A 161 -27.52 13.35 11.57
CA PHE A 161 -27.44 12.56 12.80
C PHE A 161 -28.32 11.31 12.69
N SER A 162 -27.77 10.24 12.10
CA SER A 162 -28.36 8.90 12.07
C SER A 162 -27.60 7.95 13.04
N GLU A 163 -28.28 6.95 13.60
CA GLU A 163 -27.62 5.90 14.42
C GLU A 163 -26.59 5.09 13.61
N GLU A 164 -26.81 4.97 12.30
CA GLU A 164 -25.90 4.33 11.35
C GLU A 164 -24.57 5.09 11.27
N GLU A 165 -24.61 6.42 11.17
CA GLU A 165 -23.42 7.29 11.19
C GLU A 165 -22.64 7.19 12.51
N ALA A 166 -23.35 7.13 13.65
CA ALA A 166 -22.71 7.01 14.95
C ALA A 166 -21.93 5.70 15.09
N ARG A 167 -22.50 4.58 14.61
CA ARG A 167 -21.79 3.30 14.55
C ARG A 167 -20.59 3.35 13.61
N ARG A 168 -20.73 3.98 12.44
CA ARG A 168 -19.63 4.15 11.47
C ARG A 168 -18.45 4.89 12.08
N GLN A 169 -18.71 6.04 12.72
CA GLN A 169 -17.66 6.83 13.38
C GLN A 169 -16.94 6.03 14.48
N ALA A 170 -17.68 5.25 15.27
CA ALA A 170 -17.09 4.40 16.30
C ALA A 170 -16.18 3.31 15.71
N SER A 171 -16.62 2.63 14.65
CA SER A 171 -15.78 1.63 13.94
C SER A 171 -14.56 2.28 13.31
N ALA A 172 -14.71 3.46 12.71
CA ALA A 172 -13.61 4.18 12.07
C ALA A 172 -12.52 4.57 13.09
N ARG A 173 -12.89 5.01 14.29
CA ARG A 173 -11.93 5.28 15.37
C ARG A 173 -11.16 4.03 15.81
N LEU A 174 -11.83 2.89 15.89
CA LEU A 174 -11.17 1.61 16.20
C LEU A 174 -10.16 1.22 15.10
N VAL A 175 -10.56 1.33 13.83
CA VAL A 175 -9.67 1.08 12.69
C VAL A 175 -8.48 2.03 12.70
N ALA A 176 -8.70 3.32 12.95
CA ALA A 176 -7.62 4.30 13.08
C ALA A 176 -6.65 3.94 14.21
N GLY A 177 -7.16 3.59 15.40
CA GLY A 177 -6.34 3.18 16.54
C GLY A 177 -5.49 1.93 16.24
N LEU A 178 -6.10 0.90 15.62
CA LEU A 178 -5.39 -0.32 15.20
C LEU A 178 -4.34 -0.03 14.12
N ALA A 179 -4.68 0.78 13.13
CA ALA A 179 -3.73 1.23 12.10
C ALA A 179 -2.56 1.99 12.70
N GLY A 180 -2.81 2.85 13.70
CA GLY A 180 -1.78 3.56 14.46
C GLY A 180 -0.81 2.63 15.19
N LEU A 181 -1.34 1.61 15.87
CA LEU A 181 -0.53 0.59 16.55
C LEU A 181 0.38 -0.15 15.55
N VAL A 182 -0.15 -0.51 14.38
CA VAL A 182 0.63 -1.15 13.32
C VAL A 182 1.67 -0.18 12.74
N LEU A 183 1.32 1.09 12.52
CA LEU A 183 2.25 2.13 12.04
C LEU A 183 3.41 2.38 13.00
N ALA A 184 3.22 2.20 14.31
CA ALA A 184 4.30 2.33 15.29
C ALA A 184 5.43 1.29 15.09
N ALA A 185 5.16 0.18 14.40
CA ALA A 185 6.20 -0.78 14.04
C ALA A 185 7.18 -0.22 12.99
N ALA A 186 6.74 0.68 12.09
CA ALA A 186 7.60 1.22 11.03
C ALA A 186 8.86 1.94 11.53
N PRO A 187 8.79 2.92 12.46
CA PRO A 187 9.99 3.56 12.99
C PRO A 187 10.88 2.58 13.77
N VAL A 188 10.30 1.59 14.46
CA VAL A 188 11.07 0.55 15.18
C VAL A 188 11.86 -0.30 14.19
N LEU A 189 11.21 -0.79 13.12
CA LEU A 189 11.88 -1.53 12.06
C LEU A 189 13.03 -0.69 11.47
N LEU A 190 12.75 0.56 11.10
CA LEU A 190 13.77 1.46 10.53
C LEU A 190 14.95 1.73 11.47
N LEU A 191 14.71 1.86 12.78
CA LEU A 191 15.78 1.97 13.77
C LEU A 191 16.63 0.70 13.86
N LEU A 192 16.00 -0.47 13.82
CA LEU A 192 16.70 -1.76 13.80
C LEU A 192 17.57 -1.94 12.54
N ALA A 193 17.16 -1.36 11.42
CA ALA A 193 17.96 -1.30 10.19
C ALA A 193 18.95 -0.12 10.14
N GLY A 194 19.06 0.69 11.20
CA GLY A 194 19.99 1.82 11.27
C GLY A 194 19.55 3.08 10.52
N HIS A 195 18.35 3.11 9.94
CA HIS A 195 17.79 4.24 9.17
C HIS A 195 17.17 5.30 10.09
N ARG A 196 17.99 5.99 10.88
CA ARG A 196 17.55 6.95 11.91
C ARG A 196 16.70 8.10 11.36
N VAL A 197 17.08 8.66 10.21
CA VAL A 197 16.34 9.77 9.58
C VAL A 197 14.97 9.28 9.08
N ALA A 198 14.91 8.12 8.44
CA ALA A 198 13.64 7.54 8.00
C ALA A 198 12.73 7.19 9.19
N ALA A 199 13.29 6.70 10.29
CA ALA A 199 12.55 6.45 11.52
C ALA A 199 11.94 7.75 12.09
N ALA A 200 12.72 8.84 12.11
CA ALA A 200 12.23 10.15 12.57
C ALA A 200 11.10 10.70 11.67
N LEU A 201 11.17 10.45 10.36
CA LEU A 201 10.13 10.89 9.41
C LEU A 201 8.86 10.03 9.47
N THR A 202 8.95 8.77 9.90
CA THR A 202 7.80 7.86 10.00
C THR A 202 7.09 7.92 11.35
N ALA A 203 7.81 8.24 12.44
CA ALA A 203 7.25 8.28 13.78
C ALA A 203 6.01 9.21 13.95
N PRO A 204 5.96 10.43 13.37
CA PRO A 204 4.80 11.29 13.46
C PRO A 204 3.52 10.68 12.86
N PHE A 205 3.66 9.72 11.94
CA PHE A 205 2.51 9.12 11.27
C PHE A 205 1.73 8.18 12.19
N ALA A 206 2.42 7.51 13.12
CA ALA A 206 1.75 6.77 14.19
C ALA A 206 0.97 7.70 15.14
N LEU A 207 1.46 8.93 15.37
CA LEU A 207 0.75 9.91 16.20
C LEU A 207 -0.50 10.47 15.50
N ALA A 208 -0.52 10.58 14.18
CA ALA A 208 -1.70 11.01 13.42
C ALA A 208 -2.91 10.08 13.67
N ALA A 209 -2.67 8.79 13.89
CA ALA A 209 -3.71 7.84 14.28
C ALA A 209 -4.31 8.13 15.66
N LEU A 210 -3.48 8.57 16.63
CA LEU A 210 -3.95 8.98 17.95
C LEU A 210 -4.88 10.20 17.86
N VAL A 211 -4.50 11.20 17.05
CA VAL A 211 -5.34 12.39 16.81
C VAL A 211 -6.70 11.97 16.24
N THR A 212 -6.70 11.05 15.26
CA THR A 212 -7.92 10.52 14.64
C THR A 212 -8.80 9.74 15.63
N ALA A 213 -8.19 9.03 16.59
CA ALA A 213 -8.95 8.27 17.59
C ALA A 213 -9.59 9.18 18.65
N VAL A 214 -8.93 10.30 19.01
CA VAL A 214 -9.32 11.17 20.12
C VAL A 214 -10.20 12.33 19.68
N ASP A 215 -9.88 12.97 18.55
CA ASP A 215 -10.59 14.14 18.05
C ASP A 215 -11.07 13.91 16.62
N THR A 216 -12.39 13.76 16.45
CA THR A 216 -13.01 13.62 15.12
C THR A 216 -13.95 14.78 14.81
N ARG A 217 -13.95 15.82 15.65
CA ARG A 217 -14.86 16.97 15.49
C ARG A 217 -14.17 18.15 14.81
N THR A 218 -12.85 18.09 14.65
CA THR A 218 -12.05 19.12 14.00
C THR A 218 -11.39 18.60 12.73
N LEU A 219 -10.78 19.50 11.97
CA LEU A 219 -9.93 19.16 10.82
C LEU A 219 -8.53 18.66 11.22
N ALA A 220 -8.24 18.53 12.53
CA ALA A 220 -6.93 18.13 13.02
C ALA A 220 -6.47 16.74 12.52
N PRO A 221 -7.32 15.70 12.43
CA PRO A 221 -6.93 14.41 11.87
C PRO A 221 -6.45 14.51 10.41
N TRP A 222 -7.16 15.29 9.60
CA TRP A 222 -6.80 15.54 8.20
C TRP A 222 -5.47 16.28 8.09
N ALA A 223 -5.27 17.31 8.91
CA ALA A 223 -4.00 18.05 8.95
C ALA A 223 -2.83 17.16 9.40
N ALA A 224 -3.03 16.35 10.45
CA ALA A 224 -2.03 15.41 10.94
C ALA A 224 -1.64 14.38 9.88
N PHE A 225 -2.62 13.82 9.16
CA PHE A 225 -2.37 12.90 8.06
C PHE A 225 -1.61 13.58 6.92
N ALA A 226 -2.03 14.77 6.49
CA ALA A 226 -1.40 15.51 5.38
C ALA A 226 0.07 15.87 5.68
N VAL A 227 0.39 16.15 6.93
CA VAL A 227 1.76 16.49 7.35
C VAL A 227 2.62 15.24 7.55
N ALA A 228 2.09 14.18 8.18
CA ALA A 228 2.89 13.03 8.60
C ALA A 228 2.92 11.88 7.58
N GLY A 229 1.85 11.70 6.80
CA GLY A 229 1.70 10.59 5.86
C GLY A 229 2.69 10.63 4.69
N PRO A 230 2.78 11.74 3.93
CA PRO A 230 3.69 11.82 2.79
C PRO A 230 5.18 11.63 3.17
N PRO A 231 5.71 12.24 4.24
CA PRO A 231 7.09 11.97 4.68
C PRO A 231 7.32 10.52 5.09
N ALA A 232 6.37 9.89 5.79
CA ALA A 232 6.48 8.49 6.19
C ALA A 232 6.52 7.55 4.98
N MET A 233 5.61 7.77 4.01
CA MET A 233 5.56 7.00 2.78
C MET A 233 6.82 7.22 1.94
N GLY A 234 7.24 8.48 1.75
CA GLY A 234 8.45 8.84 1.03
C GLY A 234 9.72 8.24 1.64
N ALA A 235 9.85 8.25 2.97
CA ALA A 235 10.95 7.62 3.68
C ALA A 235 10.97 6.10 3.46
N SER A 236 9.80 5.44 3.56
CA SER A 236 9.71 3.99 3.35
C SER A 236 10.04 3.57 1.91
N VAL A 237 9.60 4.35 0.92
CA VAL A 237 9.94 4.15 -0.50
C VAL A 237 11.43 4.41 -0.72
N HIS A 238 12.00 5.48 -0.16
CA HIS A 238 13.42 5.76 -0.29
C HIS A 238 14.27 4.58 0.21
N VAL A 239 13.99 4.09 1.42
CA VAL A 239 14.70 2.94 2.02
C VAL A 239 14.54 1.69 1.15
N LEU A 240 13.37 1.46 0.56
CA LEU A 240 13.15 0.35 -0.38
C LEU A 240 14.11 0.37 -1.59
N PHE A 241 14.55 1.56 -2.01
CA PHE A 241 15.48 1.73 -3.14
C PHE A 241 16.95 1.88 -2.74
N THR A 242 17.25 2.32 -1.52
CA THR A 242 18.62 2.64 -1.09
C THR A 242 19.22 1.66 -0.09
N ASP A 243 18.39 0.88 0.63
CA ASP A 243 18.86 -0.08 1.64
C ASP A 243 19.57 -1.27 0.97
N ARG A 244 20.79 -1.58 1.44
CA ARG A 244 21.69 -2.59 0.86
C ARG A 244 22.43 -3.38 1.92
#